data_AF-A0A3S4RIT2-F1
#
_entry.id   AF-A0A3S4RIT2-F1
#
_cell.length_a   1.000
_cell.length_b   1.000
_cell.length_c   1.000
_cell.angle_alpha   90.00
_cell.angle_beta   90.00
_cell.angle_gamma   90.00
#
_symmetry.space_group_name_H-M   'P 1'
#
loop_
_entity.id
_entity.type
_entity.pdbx_description
1 polymer ?
#
loop_
_entity_poly.entity_id
_entity_poly.type
_entity_poly.pdbx_seq_one_letter_code
_entity_poly.pdbx_strand_id
1 'polypeptide(L)'
;MLDCSYSIDKSEEKSFALKWYFGNQSEVIYHWMPDLDFRFVNGRIQAKFDWDFYLNTTNPKVNKFRAIIIKRPTTEQSGLYICEVSTNQGTDSKSASMIIYSPPEEVDFSRKFLEKEKQLLMSYKVKRIFPLPFVVIYQSCGNKRFAQRTTLLHDTSAISNDARAESGKENVYTLENVQYISFTDIIANHLKNGCTDDDDVAYYGTIELMLTINSTDYIVEKSFDIILRK
;
A
#
# COMPACT_ATOMS: atom_id res chain seq x y z
N MET A 1 11.71 10.60 4.11
CA MET A 1 12.22 11.51 5.16
C MET A 1 11.06 11.85 6.08
N LEU A 2 11.27 11.85 7.39
CA LEU A 2 10.29 12.31 8.37
C LEU A 2 10.83 13.64 8.94
N ASP A 3 10.17 14.76 8.64
CA ASP A 3 10.53 16.09 9.15
C ASP A 3 9.45 16.56 10.14
N CYS A 4 9.88 17.07 11.29
CA CYS A 4 9.01 17.69 12.28
C CYS A 4 9.38 19.17 12.38
N SER A 5 8.59 20.03 11.76
CA SER A 5 8.78 21.48 11.83
C SER A 5 8.02 22.07 13.01
N TYR A 6 8.70 22.86 13.82
CA TYR A 6 8.17 23.55 15.00
C TYR A 6 8.79 24.94 15.13
N SER A 7 8.17 25.77 15.96
CA SER A 7 8.70 27.07 16.39
C SER A 7 8.64 27.12 17.90
N ILE A 8 9.75 27.50 18.53
CA ILE A 8 9.86 27.63 19.98
C ILE A 8 10.50 28.97 20.32
N ASP A 9 10.24 29.47 21.53
CA ASP A 9 10.90 30.66 22.03
C ASP A 9 12.34 30.36 22.48
N LYS A 10 13.21 31.37 22.39
CA LYS A 10 14.62 31.24 22.80
C LYS A 10 14.79 30.83 24.27
N SER A 11 13.85 31.22 25.13
CA SER A 11 13.84 30.86 26.56
C SER A 11 13.62 29.37 26.79
N GLU A 12 13.01 28.66 25.84
CA GLU A 12 12.63 27.25 25.97
C GLU A 12 13.70 26.28 25.48
N GLU A 13 14.68 26.76 24.72
CA GLU A 13 15.71 25.94 24.06
C GLU A 13 16.47 25.01 25.01
N LYS A 14 16.66 25.40 26.27
CA LYS A 14 17.38 24.60 27.28
C LYS A 14 16.59 23.37 27.75
N SER A 15 15.27 23.46 27.68
CA SER A 15 14.34 22.38 28.08
C SER A 15 13.80 21.60 26.89
N PHE A 16 14.27 21.90 25.68
CA PHE A 16 13.75 21.32 24.46
C PHE A 16 14.09 19.83 24.33
N ALA A 17 13.09 19.03 23.96
CA ALA A 17 13.24 17.66 23.53
C ALA A 17 12.33 17.38 22.33
N LEU A 18 12.83 16.62 21.36
CA LEU A 18 12.06 16.10 20.23
C LEU A 18 12.02 14.58 20.30
N LYS A 19 10.83 13.99 20.27
CA LYS A 19 10.63 12.54 20.18
C LYS A 19 9.85 12.19 18.93
N TRP A 20 10.24 11.10 18.28
CA TRP A 20 9.37 10.40 17.34
C TRP A 20 8.90 9.10 17.95
N TYR A 21 7.59 8.89 17.85
CA TYR A 21 6.94 7.64 18.20
C TYR A 21 6.49 6.93 16.93
N PHE A 22 6.50 5.60 16.99
CA PHE A 22 5.86 4.74 16.02
C PHE A 22 4.61 4.10 16.62
N GLY A 23 3.54 4.02 15.83
CA GLY A 23 2.22 3.57 16.26
C GLY A 23 1.49 4.61 17.11
N ASN A 24 0.63 4.16 18.02
CA ASN A 24 -0.18 5.03 18.89
C ASN A 24 0.60 5.44 20.15
N GLN A 25 1.75 6.10 19.98
CA GLN A 25 2.68 6.52 21.05
C GLN A 25 3.27 5.39 21.91
N SER A 26 3.17 4.12 21.49
CA SER A 26 3.64 2.98 22.29
C SER A 26 5.14 2.73 22.21
N GLU A 27 5.82 3.25 21.17
CA GLU A 27 7.23 2.98 20.91
C GLU A 27 7.97 4.27 20.53
N VAL A 28 8.90 4.74 21.38
CA VAL A 28 9.84 5.82 21.01
C VAL A 28 10.90 5.24 20.08
N ILE A 29 10.98 5.77 18.87
CA ILE A 29 11.95 5.34 17.84
C ILE A 29 13.12 6.30 17.67
N TYR A 30 12.95 7.55 18.09
CA TYR A 30 13.98 8.58 18.04
C TYR A 30 13.77 9.61 19.16
N HIS A 31 14.85 10.10 19.74
CA HIS A 31 14.82 11.19 20.72
C HIS A 31 16.05 12.08 20.56
N TRP A 32 15.83 13.40 20.57
CA TRP A 32 16.86 14.42 20.45
C TRP A 32 16.74 15.44 21.58
N MET A 33 17.83 15.62 22.33
CA MET A 33 17.98 16.62 23.39
C MET A 33 19.24 17.46 23.13
N PRO A 34 19.11 18.67 22.56
CA PRO A 34 20.22 19.54 22.21
C PRO A 34 21.11 19.95 23.39
N ASP A 35 20.51 20.22 24.54
CA ASP A 35 21.26 20.70 25.72
C ASP A 35 22.26 19.66 26.23
N LEU A 36 21.97 18.38 25.98
CA LEU A 36 22.82 17.25 26.32
C LEU A 36 23.63 16.71 25.12
N ASP A 37 23.48 17.33 23.94
CA ASP A 37 23.95 16.81 22.64
C ASP A 37 23.64 15.31 22.45
N PHE A 38 22.43 14.91 22.85
CA PHE A 38 22.06 13.51 22.97
C PHE A 38 21.04 13.10 21.90
N ARG A 39 21.43 12.13 21.06
CA ARG A 39 20.55 11.43 20.11
C ARG A 39 20.37 9.97 20.51
N PHE A 40 19.13 9.54 20.61
CA PHE A 40 18.76 8.14 20.80
C PHE A 40 17.93 7.65 19.62
N VAL A 41 18.17 6.39 19.23
CA VAL A 41 17.47 5.70 18.16
C VAL A 41 17.19 4.27 18.61
N ASN A 42 15.95 3.81 18.44
CA ASN A 42 15.52 2.47 18.83
C ASN A 42 15.46 1.49 17.64
N GLY A 43 15.49 0.19 17.94
CA GLY A 43 15.74 -0.93 17.04
C GLY A 43 14.91 -1.01 15.77
N ARG A 44 13.68 -0.48 15.73
CA ARG A 44 12.85 -0.46 14.51
C ARG A 44 13.48 0.30 13.35
N ILE A 45 14.23 1.35 13.65
CA ILE A 45 14.90 2.17 12.63
C ILE A 45 16.42 2.19 12.80
N GLN A 46 16.96 1.74 13.94
CA GLN A 46 18.38 1.85 14.29
C GLN A 46 19.34 1.33 13.21
N ALA A 47 19.11 0.13 12.68
CA ALA A 47 19.97 -0.47 11.65
C ALA A 47 19.94 0.28 10.30
N LYS A 48 18.91 1.11 10.09
CA LYS A 48 18.64 1.85 8.85
C LYS A 48 18.73 3.35 9.02
N PHE A 49 19.03 3.83 10.22
CA PHE A 49 19.04 5.25 10.55
C PHE A 49 20.27 5.94 9.95
N ASP A 50 20.07 7.13 9.41
CA ASP A 50 21.16 7.97 8.93
C ASP A 50 21.72 8.86 10.05
N TRP A 51 22.79 8.42 10.71
CA TRP A 51 23.43 9.17 11.79
C TRP A 51 24.08 10.48 11.33
N ASP A 52 24.46 10.56 10.06
CA ASP A 52 25.18 11.70 9.50
C ASP A 52 24.24 12.75 8.90
N PHE A 53 22.94 12.45 8.78
CA PHE A 53 21.98 13.39 8.26
C PHE A 53 21.71 14.53 9.25
N TYR A 54 21.74 15.76 8.74
CA TYR A 54 21.34 16.96 9.45
C TYR A 54 20.81 18.01 8.48
N LEU A 55 20.02 18.94 9.01
CA LEU A 55 19.51 20.09 8.26
C LEU A 55 20.38 21.32 8.51
N ASN A 56 20.67 22.06 7.44
CA ASN A 56 21.22 23.40 7.54
C ASN A 56 20.06 24.39 7.80
N THR A 57 20.00 24.95 9.01
CA THR A 57 18.85 25.74 9.47
C THR A 57 19.31 27.03 10.16
N THR A 58 18.43 28.02 10.23
CA THR A 58 18.70 29.31 10.87
C THR A 58 18.88 29.21 12.39
N ASN A 59 18.22 28.26 13.05
CA ASN A 59 18.45 27.92 14.46
C ASN A 59 18.94 26.46 14.58
N PRO A 60 20.24 26.19 14.34
CA PRO A 60 20.77 24.84 14.31
C PRO A 60 20.74 24.15 15.67
N LYS A 61 20.74 24.89 16.79
CA LYS A 61 20.78 24.31 18.13
C LYS A 61 19.62 23.33 18.34
N VAL A 62 18.41 23.74 17.99
CA VAL A 62 17.23 22.86 18.12
C VAL A 62 16.82 22.19 16.82
N ASN A 63 17.05 22.80 15.65
CA ASN A 63 16.53 22.29 14.36
C ASN A 63 17.49 21.39 13.58
N LYS A 64 18.78 21.29 13.95
CA LYS A 64 19.78 20.51 13.17
C LYS A 64 19.36 19.06 12.94
N PHE A 65 18.75 18.42 13.94
CA PHE A 65 18.32 17.02 13.87
C PHE A 65 16.80 16.84 14.05
N ARG A 66 16.01 17.81 13.56
CA ARG A 66 14.53 17.72 13.62
C ARG A 66 13.92 16.72 12.64
N ALA A 67 14.68 16.40 11.59
CA ALA A 67 14.30 15.45 10.56
C ALA A 67 15.17 14.21 10.60
N ILE A 68 14.58 13.06 10.30
CA ILE A 68 15.25 11.76 10.29
C ILE A 68 15.13 11.08 8.92
N ILE A 69 16.18 10.37 8.54
CA ILE A 69 16.23 9.52 7.34
C ILE A 69 16.33 8.06 7.76
N ILE A 70 15.40 7.27 7.24
CA ILE A 70 15.42 5.81 7.29
C ILE A 70 15.87 5.33 5.91
N LYS A 71 17.11 4.82 5.80
CA LYS A 71 17.68 4.30 4.56
C LYS A 71 17.05 2.96 4.20
N ARG A 72 16.63 2.80 2.94
CA ARG A 72 16.03 1.56 2.43
C ARG A 72 14.94 1.02 3.36
N PRO A 73 13.86 1.80 3.58
CA PRO A 73 12.81 1.40 4.50
C PRO A 73 12.15 0.10 4.03
N THR A 74 11.67 -0.72 4.96
CA THR A 74 10.89 -1.95 4.67
C THR A 74 9.44 -1.76 5.05
N THR A 75 8.56 -2.65 4.58
CA THR A 75 7.11 -2.58 4.79
C THR A 75 6.72 -2.61 6.28
N GLU A 76 7.53 -3.18 7.17
CA GLU A 76 7.35 -3.12 8.63
C GLU A 76 7.44 -1.72 9.24
N GLN A 77 8.03 -0.77 8.51
CA GLN A 77 8.12 0.63 8.90
C GLN A 77 6.93 1.43 8.34
N SER A 78 5.96 0.77 7.69
CA SER A 78 4.67 1.39 7.41
C SER A 78 3.86 1.51 8.70
N GLY A 79 3.31 2.68 8.97
CA GLY A 79 2.52 2.92 10.16
C GLY A 79 2.31 4.40 10.48
N LEU A 80 1.70 4.65 11.63
CA LEU A 80 1.54 5.98 12.18
C LEU A 80 2.85 6.45 12.80
N TYR A 81 3.31 7.63 12.44
CA TYR A 81 4.44 8.31 13.05
C TYR A 81 3.94 9.56 13.75
N ILE A 82 4.41 9.79 14.98
CA ILE A 82 4.02 10.95 15.78
C ILE A 82 5.31 11.66 16.18
N CYS A 83 5.45 12.93 15.80
CA CYS A 83 6.49 13.77 16.38
C CYS A 83 5.92 14.58 17.53
N GLU A 84 6.65 14.60 18.64
CA GLU A 84 6.30 15.32 19.86
C GLU A 84 7.46 16.21 20.24
N VAL A 85 7.16 17.49 20.49
CA VAL A 85 8.10 18.49 20.94
C VAL A 85 7.71 18.91 22.34
N SER A 86 8.66 18.83 23.27
CA SER A 86 8.46 19.18 24.68
C SER A 86 9.44 20.27 25.12
N THR A 87 8.96 21.17 25.96
CA THR A 87 9.72 22.22 26.63
C THR A 87 9.24 22.36 28.09
N ASN A 88 9.80 23.31 28.84
CA ASN A 88 9.30 23.65 30.17
C ASN A 88 7.94 24.38 30.15
N GLN A 89 7.48 24.89 28.99
CA GLN A 89 6.17 25.55 28.85
C GLN A 89 5.06 24.57 28.47
N GLY A 90 5.40 23.43 27.86
CA GLY A 90 4.40 22.45 27.47
C GLY A 90 4.91 21.43 26.46
N THR A 91 3.97 20.79 25.79
CA THR A 91 4.25 19.79 24.76
C THR A 91 3.22 19.92 23.65
N ASP A 92 3.67 19.79 22.40
CA ASP A 92 2.82 19.75 21.22
C ASP A 92 3.23 18.58 20.32
N SER A 93 2.30 18.05 19.53
CA SER A 93 2.56 16.89 18.69
C SER A 93 1.79 16.92 17.37
N LYS A 94 2.37 16.29 16.35
CA LYS A 94 1.70 16.02 15.07
C LYS A 94 1.92 14.58 14.66
N SER A 95 0.92 14.03 13.96
CA SER A 95 0.97 12.66 13.46
C SER A 95 0.75 12.60 11.95
N ALA A 96 1.38 11.61 11.32
CA ALA A 96 1.20 11.30 9.91
C ALA A 96 1.43 9.81 9.67
N SER A 97 0.67 9.22 8.76
CA SER A 97 0.87 7.84 8.33
C SER A 97 1.89 7.78 7.19
N MET A 98 2.87 6.89 7.32
CA MET A 98 3.79 6.54 6.25
C MET A 98 3.47 5.12 5.77
N ILE A 99 3.35 4.93 4.46
CA ILE A 99 3.19 3.62 3.83
C ILE A 99 4.39 3.38 2.93
N ILE A 100 5.08 2.27 3.15
CA ILE A 100 6.18 1.81 2.30
C ILE A 100 5.62 0.75 1.37
N TYR A 101 5.59 1.05 0.07
CA TYR A 101 5.06 0.15 -0.95
C TYR A 101 6.07 -0.92 -1.33
N SER A 102 5.61 -2.16 -1.45
CA SER A 102 6.33 -3.26 -2.11
C SER A 102 5.52 -3.70 -3.32
N PRO A 103 5.97 -3.42 -4.56
CA PRO A 103 5.33 -3.98 -5.73
C PRO A 103 5.43 -5.51 -5.71
N PRO A 104 4.49 -6.23 -6.34
CA PRO A 104 4.55 -7.67 -6.43
C PRO A 104 5.80 -8.12 -7.19
N GLU A 105 6.39 -9.20 -6.71
CA GLU A 105 7.53 -9.85 -7.37
C GLU A 105 7.05 -10.74 -8.52
N GLU A 106 5.95 -11.46 -8.30
CA GLU A 106 5.34 -12.36 -9.28
C GLU A 106 3.84 -12.12 -9.34
N VAL A 107 3.32 -12.13 -10.57
CA VAL A 107 1.90 -11.94 -10.85
C VAL A 107 1.49 -12.93 -11.94
N ASP A 108 0.74 -13.95 -11.54
CA ASP A 108 0.17 -14.95 -12.42
C ASP A 108 -1.34 -14.79 -12.54
N PHE A 109 -1.82 -14.84 -13.77
CA PHE A 109 -3.25 -14.81 -14.09
C PHE A 109 -3.56 -15.93 -15.07
N SER A 110 -4.60 -16.71 -14.78
CA SER A 110 -5.08 -17.75 -15.67
C SER A 110 -6.59 -17.77 -15.78
N ARG A 111 -7.06 -18.26 -16.93
CA ARG A 111 -8.48 -18.44 -17.24
C ARG A 111 -8.73 -19.80 -17.84
N LYS A 112 -9.90 -20.35 -17.57
CA LYS A 112 -10.37 -21.60 -18.18
C LYS A 112 -11.87 -21.52 -18.42
N PHE A 113 -12.29 -21.83 -19.65
CA PHE A 113 -13.71 -21.99 -19.97
C PHE A 113 -14.16 -23.41 -19.59
N LEU A 114 -15.23 -23.47 -18.81
CA LEU A 114 -15.90 -24.70 -18.39
C LEU A 114 -17.19 -24.82 -19.21
N GLU A 115 -17.07 -25.36 -20.42
CA GLU A 115 -18.16 -25.36 -21.42
C GLU A 115 -19.40 -26.10 -20.95
N LYS A 116 -19.24 -27.24 -20.27
CA LYS A 116 -20.36 -28.05 -19.79
C LYS A 116 -21.17 -27.31 -18.72
N GLU A 117 -20.46 -26.58 -17.87
CA GLU A 117 -20.99 -25.81 -16.76
C GLU A 117 -21.41 -24.39 -17.18
N LYS A 118 -21.07 -23.97 -18.41
CA LYS A 118 -21.24 -22.60 -18.93
C LYS A 118 -20.66 -21.54 -17.98
N GLN A 119 -19.44 -21.81 -17.51
CA GLN A 119 -18.74 -20.95 -16.55
C GLN A 119 -17.36 -20.56 -17.04
N LEU A 120 -16.93 -19.36 -16.67
CA LEU A 120 -15.54 -18.92 -16.76
C LEU A 120 -14.90 -19.09 -15.39
N LEU A 121 -13.85 -19.89 -15.35
CA LEU A 121 -12.95 -19.98 -14.20
C LEU A 121 -11.81 -19.01 -14.39
N MET A 122 -11.65 -18.06 -13.46
CA MET A 122 -10.50 -17.18 -13.39
C MET A 122 -9.74 -17.44 -12.13
N SER A 123 -8.42 -17.45 -12.21
CA SER A 123 -7.56 -17.54 -11.04
C SER A 123 -6.40 -16.58 -11.14
N TYR A 124 -5.95 -16.10 -9.98
CA TYR A 124 -4.76 -15.29 -9.89
C TYR A 124 -3.91 -15.69 -8.71
N LYS A 125 -2.62 -15.41 -8.85
CA LYS A 125 -1.64 -15.50 -7.78
C LYS A 125 -0.73 -14.29 -7.83
N VAL A 126 -0.65 -13.55 -6.73
CA VAL A 126 0.20 -12.37 -6.58
C VAL A 126 1.09 -12.61 -5.39
N LYS A 127 2.41 -12.57 -5.57
CA LYS A 127 3.38 -12.78 -4.49
C LYS A 127 4.06 -11.49 -4.07
N ARG A 128 4.32 -11.40 -2.76
CA ARG A 128 5.11 -10.36 -2.10
C ARG A 128 4.67 -8.93 -2.40
N ILE A 129 3.39 -8.66 -2.17
CA ILE A 129 2.79 -7.34 -2.36
C ILE A 129 2.51 -6.64 -1.03
N PHE A 130 2.71 -5.32 -0.96
CA PHE A 130 2.28 -4.50 0.18
C PHE A 130 1.98 -3.05 -0.26
N PRO A 131 0.94 -2.40 0.28
CA PRO A 131 -0.10 -2.96 1.14
C PRO A 131 -0.97 -3.98 0.40
N LEU A 132 -1.97 -4.54 1.11
CA LEU A 132 -2.95 -5.42 0.49
C LEU A 132 -3.64 -4.69 -0.68
N PRO A 133 -3.57 -5.22 -1.91
CA PRO A 133 -4.10 -4.59 -3.10
C PRO A 133 -5.61 -4.80 -3.21
N PHE A 134 -6.24 -4.04 -4.09
CA PHE A 134 -7.58 -4.32 -4.59
C PHE A 134 -7.46 -5.06 -5.92
N VAL A 135 -8.23 -6.14 -6.08
CA VAL A 135 -8.43 -6.80 -7.38
C VAL A 135 -9.80 -6.44 -7.88
N VAL A 136 -9.85 -5.87 -9.08
CA VAL A 136 -11.09 -5.46 -9.74
C VAL A 136 -11.18 -6.12 -11.10
N ILE A 137 -12.38 -6.61 -11.42
CA ILE A 137 -12.69 -7.22 -12.70
C ILE A 137 -13.58 -6.26 -13.47
N TYR A 138 -13.17 -5.93 -14.69
CA TYR A 138 -13.94 -5.12 -15.61
C TYR A 138 -14.43 -5.98 -16.75
N GLN A 139 -15.62 -5.66 -17.22
CA GLN A 139 -16.13 -6.16 -18.47
C GLN A 139 -16.16 -4.98 -19.45
N SER A 140 -15.62 -5.17 -20.64
CA SER A 140 -15.63 -4.14 -21.69
C SER A 140 -16.28 -4.65 -22.97
N CYS A 141 -16.93 -3.71 -23.65
CA CYS A 141 -17.52 -3.88 -24.97
C CYS A 141 -17.24 -2.64 -25.81
N GLY A 142 -16.53 -2.82 -26.92
CA GLY A 142 -15.98 -1.70 -27.69
C GLY A 142 -15.10 -0.80 -26.81
N ASN A 143 -15.34 0.51 -26.84
CA ASN A 143 -14.59 1.49 -26.04
C ASN A 143 -15.17 1.72 -24.63
N LYS A 144 -16.24 1.01 -24.24
CA LYS A 144 -16.88 1.20 -22.94
C LYS A 144 -16.34 0.16 -21.94
N ARG A 145 -15.88 0.64 -20.78
CA ARG A 145 -15.47 -0.17 -19.64
C ARG A 145 -16.54 -0.11 -18.56
N PHE A 146 -16.97 -1.28 -18.09
CA PHE A 146 -17.94 -1.40 -17.02
C PHE A 146 -17.27 -2.17 -15.89
N ALA A 147 -17.07 -1.49 -14.75
CA ALA A 147 -16.61 -2.16 -13.55
C ALA A 147 -17.70 -3.13 -13.10
N GLN A 148 -17.45 -4.43 -13.19
CA GLN A 148 -18.17 -5.34 -12.32
C GLN A 148 -17.55 -5.07 -10.95
N ARG A 149 -18.26 -4.33 -10.08
CA ARG A 149 -17.74 -4.02 -8.73
C ARG A 149 -17.82 -5.27 -7.86
N THR A 150 -17.16 -6.33 -8.27
CA THR A 150 -16.67 -7.36 -7.39
C THR A 150 -15.30 -6.87 -6.97
N THR A 151 -15.25 -6.01 -5.95
CA THR A 151 -14.07 -6.04 -5.09
C THR A 151 -14.02 -7.49 -4.65
N LEU A 152 -13.03 -8.25 -5.12
CA LEU A 152 -12.77 -9.53 -4.51
C LEU A 152 -12.41 -9.19 -3.07
N LEU A 153 -13.39 -9.29 -2.17
CA LEU A 153 -13.15 -9.41 -0.76
C LEU A 153 -12.22 -10.60 -0.69
N HIS A 154 -10.94 -10.32 -0.41
CA HIS A 154 -9.98 -11.37 -0.15
C HIS A 154 -10.65 -12.29 0.84
N ASP A 155 -10.92 -13.54 0.42
CA ASP A 155 -11.22 -14.56 1.40
C ASP A 155 -10.02 -14.52 2.34
N THR A 156 -10.23 -14.30 3.64
CA THR A 156 -9.11 -14.16 4.57
C THR A 156 -8.25 -15.42 4.60
N SER A 157 -8.80 -16.55 4.13
CA SER A 157 -8.06 -17.80 3.88
C SER A 157 -7.09 -17.76 2.69
N ALA A 158 -7.26 -16.83 1.75
CA ALA A 158 -6.43 -16.63 0.55
C ALA A 158 -5.20 -15.73 0.78
N ILE A 159 -5.11 -15.09 1.95
CA ILE A 159 -3.99 -14.23 2.32
C ILE A 159 -3.00 -15.04 3.15
N SER A 160 -1.80 -15.23 2.65
CA SER A 160 -0.68 -15.75 3.44
C SER A 160 0.37 -14.66 3.67
N ASN A 161 0.86 -14.57 4.91
CA ASN A 161 2.00 -13.72 5.24
C ASN A 161 3.26 -14.41 4.74
N ASP A 162 3.97 -13.78 3.81
CA ASP A 162 5.25 -14.29 3.29
C ASP A 162 6.39 -13.52 3.98
N ALA A 163 6.72 -13.93 5.21
CA ALA A 163 7.80 -13.33 5.98
C ALA A 163 9.13 -14.00 5.61
N ARG A 164 9.94 -13.39 4.73
CA ARG A 164 11.31 -13.85 4.49
C ARG A 164 12.27 -13.28 5.52
N ALA A 165 13.14 -14.14 6.05
CA ALA A 165 14.18 -13.81 7.04
C ALA A 165 15.55 -13.50 6.40
N GLU A 166 15.59 -12.93 5.20
CA GLU A 166 16.85 -12.56 4.55
C GLU A 166 17.02 -11.03 4.52
N SER A 167 17.79 -10.54 5.49
CA SER A 167 18.31 -9.16 5.66
C SER A 167 17.34 -8.04 6.07
N GLY A 168 16.04 -8.29 6.10
CA GLY A 168 15.06 -7.35 6.65
C GLY A 168 13.74 -8.05 6.85
N LYS A 169 13.13 -7.90 8.02
CA LYS A 169 11.77 -8.39 8.20
C LYS A 169 10.84 -7.52 7.34
N GLU A 170 10.06 -8.16 6.49
CA GLU A 170 9.09 -7.52 5.59
C GLU A 170 7.70 -8.10 5.85
N ASN A 171 6.72 -7.22 6.05
CA ASN A 171 5.31 -7.56 6.01
C ASN A 171 4.86 -7.50 4.55
N VAL A 172 4.89 -8.62 3.84
CA VAL A 172 4.36 -8.72 2.48
C VAL A 172 3.36 -9.87 2.38
N TYR A 173 2.40 -9.72 1.46
CA TYR A 173 1.31 -10.66 1.28
C TYR A 173 1.52 -11.50 0.03
N THR A 174 1.10 -12.75 0.10
CA THR A 174 0.81 -13.57 -1.07
C THR A 174 -0.70 -13.82 -1.13
N LEU A 175 -1.27 -13.58 -2.30
CA LEU A 175 -2.71 -13.63 -2.57
C LEU A 175 -2.96 -14.64 -3.65
N GLU A 176 -3.89 -15.54 -3.41
CA GLU A 176 -4.31 -16.54 -4.39
C GLU A 176 -5.81 -16.72 -4.34
N ASN A 177 -6.50 -16.56 -5.47
CA ASN A 177 -7.94 -16.72 -5.49
C ASN A 177 -8.39 -17.34 -6.81
N VAL A 178 -9.54 -18.00 -6.74
CA VAL A 178 -10.21 -18.68 -7.84
C VAL A 178 -11.66 -18.25 -7.84
N GLN A 179 -12.09 -17.60 -8.92
CA GLN A 179 -13.45 -17.10 -9.09
C GLN A 179 -14.12 -17.79 -10.27
N TYR A 180 -15.35 -18.23 -10.04
CA TYR A 180 -16.25 -18.72 -11.08
C TYR A 180 -17.21 -17.59 -11.48
N ILE A 181 -17.34 -17.34 -12.77
CA ILE A 181 -18.29 -16.38 -13.33
C ILE A 181 -19.19 -17.12 -14.31
N SER A 182 -20.50 -17.07 -14.08
CA SER A 182 -21.48 -17.69 -14.98
C SER A 182 -21.55 -16.92 -16.30
N PHE A 183 -21.66 -17.64 -17.43
CA PHE A 183 -21.92 -17.01 -18.73
C PHE A 183 -23.22 -16.20 -18.73
N THR A 184 -24.23 -16.62 -17.97
CA THR A 184 -25.49 -15.86 -17.82
C THR A 184 -25.25 -14.50 -17.18
N ASP A 185 -24.34 -14.41 -16.21
CA ASP A 185 -24.03 -13.14 -15.53
C ASP A 185 -23.23 -12.21 -16.44
N ILE A 186 -22.30 -12.78 -17.21
CA ILE A 186 -21.53 -12.06 -18.24
C ILE A 186 -22.49 -11.44 -19.27
N ILE A 187 -23.40 -12.24 -19.81
CA ILE A 187 -24.37 -11.78 -20.83
C ILE A 187 -25.36 -10.77 -20.21
N ALA A 188 -25.91 -11.04 -19.02
CA ALA A 188 -26.85 -10.14 -18.38
C ALA A 188 -26.23 -8.77 -18.08
N ASN A 189 -24.98 -8.72 -17.63
CA ASN A 189 -24.27 -7.47 -17.39
C ASN A 189 -23.92 -6.75 -18.70
N HIS A 190 -23.59 -7.48 -19.78
CA HIS A 190 -23.38 -6.91 -21.10
C HIS A 190 -24.61 -6.16 -21.63
N LEU A 191 -25.76 -6.84 -21.62
CA LEU A 191 -27.05 -6.30 -22.08
C LEU A 191 -27.50 -5.12 -21.21
N LYS A 192 -27.36 -5.23 -19.88
CA LYS A 192 -27.68 -4.15 -18.93
C LYS A 192 -26.91 -2.87 -19.23
N ASN A 193 -25.68 -2.99 -19.73
CA ASN A 193 -24.80 -1.88 -20.05
C ASN A 193 -24.99 -1.34 -21.48
N GLY A 194 -26.04 -1.78 -22.19
CA GLY A 194 -26.42 -1.27 -23.51
C GLY A 194 -25.46 -1.70 -24.62
N CYS A 195 -24.85 -2.87 -24.46
CA CYS A 195 -24.05 -3.50 -25.50
C CYS A 195 -24.96 -4.35 -26.37
N THR A 196 -24.78 -4.28 -27.69
CA THR A 196 -25.59 -5.02 -28.67
C THR A 196 -24.76 -6.16 -29.24
N ASP A 197 -25.31 -7.37 -29.22
CA ASP A 197 -24.69 -8.55 -29.83
C ASP A 197 -24.78 -8.48 -31.37
N ASP A 198 -23.74 -8.95 -32.06
CA ASP A 198 -23.77 -9.19 -33.51
C ASP A 198 -24.55 -10.49 -33.80
N ASP A 199 -25.19 -10.60 -34.97
CA ASP A 199 -26.22 -11.64 -35.20
C ASP A 199 -25.70 -13.09 -35.06
N ASP A 200 -24.40 -13.32 -35.26
CA ASP A 200 -23.73 -14.64 -35.20
C ASP A 200 -23.00 -14.94 -33.86
N VAL A 201 -22.93 -13.98 -32.92
CA VAL A 201 -22.19 -14.13 -31.66
C VAL A 201 -23.13 -13.85 -30.49
N ALA A 202 -23.20 -14.75 -29.50
CA ALA A 202 -24.03 -14.54 -28.30
C ALA A 202 -23.42 -13.52 -27.33
N TYR A 203 -22.10 -13.30 -27.41
CA TYR A 203 -21.36 -12.28 -26.68
C TYR A 203 -19.93 -12.14 -27.24
N TYR A 204 -19.49 -10.91 -27.50
CA TYR A 204 -18.08 -10.56 -27.72
C TYR A 204 -17.67 -9.45 -26.75
N GLY A 205 -16.65 -9.69 -25.94
CA GLY A 205 -16.13 -8.67 -25.03
C GLY A 205 -14.86 -9.09 -24.33
N THR A 206 -14.27 -8.17 -23.58
CA THR A 206 -13.02 -8.39 -22.88
C THR A 206 -13.26 -8.34 -21.37
N ILE A 207 -12.67 -9.27 -20.63
CA ILE A 207 -12.56 -9.18 -19.19
C ILE A 207 -11.17 -8.66 -18.84
N GLU A 208 -11.11 -7.58 -18.06
CA GLU A 208 -9.85 -7.01 -17.57
C GLU A 208 -9.73 -7.28 -16.08
N LEU A 209 -8.60 -7.81 -15.63
CA LEU A 209 -8.25 -7.91 -14.23
C LEU A 209 -7.21 -6.83 -13.92
N MET A 210 -7.55 -5.98 -12.97
CA MET A 210 -6.68 -4.91 -12.48
C MET A 210 -6.28 -5.16 -11.03
N LEU A 211 -4.97 -5.16 -10.78
CA LEU A 211 -4.37 -5.16 -9.46
C LEU A 211 -3.97 -3.73 -9.11
N THR A 212 -4.60 -3.16 -8.09
CA THR A 212 -4.42 -1.75 -7.72
C THR A 212 -3.87 -1.63 -6.30
N ILE A 213 -2.73 -0.96 -6.16
CA ILE A 213 -2.14 -0.62 -4.87
C ILE A 213 -2.31 0.89 -4.63
N ASN A 214 -3.40 1.25 -3.95
CA ASN A 214 -3.90 2.64 -3.82
C ASN A 214 -4.23 3.31 -5.17
N SER A 215 -4.92 4.45 -5.14
CA SER A 215 -5.59 5.04 -6.30
C SER A 215 -4.69 5.58 -7.42
N THR A 216 -3.36 5.56 -7.31
CA THR A 216 -2.48 6.29 -8.23
C THR A 216 -1.23 5.57 -8.74
N ASP A 217 -0.65 4.58 -8.03
CA ASP A 217 0.80 4.32 -8.23
C ASP A 217 1.23 2.90 -8.62
N TYR A 218 0.34 1.89 -8.63
CA TYR A 218 0.69 0.59 -9.19
C TYR A 218 -0.53 -0.15 -9.75
N ILE A 219 -0.55 -0.33 -11.07
CA ILE A 219 -1.60 -1.02 -11.82
C ILE A 219 -0.96 -2.14 -12.64
N VAL A 220 -1.38 -3.38 -12.38
CA VAL A 220 -1.14 -4.50 -13.32
C VAL A 220 -2.46 -4.83 -13.98
N GLU A 221 -2.49 -4.69 -15.31
CA GLU A 221 -3.66 -4.97 -16.12
C GLU A 221 -3.43 -6.22 -16.97
N LYS A 222 -4.40 -7.14 -16.93
CA LYS A 222 -4.50 -8.25 -17.89
C LYS A 222 -5.87 -8.25 -18.52
N SER A 223 -5.90 -8.31 -19.85
CA SER A 223 -7.13 -8.37 -20.64
C SER A 223 -7.32 -9.75 -21.26
N PHE A 224 -8.58 -10.17 -21.32
CA PHE A 224 -8.99 -11.51 -21.72
C PHE A 224 -10.21 -11.42 -22.62
N ASP A 225 -10.02 -11.62 -23.93
CA ASP A 225 -11.17 -11.67 -24.85
C ASP A 225 -11.99 -12.95 -24.63
N ILE A 226 -13.30 -12.78 -24.67
CA ILE A 226 -14.30 -13.84 -24.51
C ILE A 226 -15.24 -13.77 -25.70
N ILE A 227 -15.42 -14.92 -26.32
CA ILE A 227 -16.34 -15.10 -27.45
C ILE A 227 -17.29 -16.22 -27.05
N LEU A 228 -18.56 -15.89 -26.79
CA LEU A 228 -19.61 -16.88 -26.59
C LEU A 228 -20.43 -16.95 -27.88
N ARG A 229 -20.54 -18.14 -28.45
CA ARG A 229 -21.40 -18.39 -29.62
C ARG A 229 -22.78 -18.85 -29.15
N LYS A 230 -23.81 -18.55 -29.95
CA LYS A 230 -25.19 -19.01 -29.72
C LYS A 230 -25.28 -20.52 -29.82
#